data_AF-X1B2J6-F1
#
_entry.id   AF-X1B2J6-F1
#
_cell.length_a   1.000
_cell.length_b   1.000
_cell.length_c   1.000
_cell.angle_alpha   90.00
_cell.angle_beta   90.00
_cell.angle_gamma   90.00
#
_symmetry.space_group_name_H-M   'P 1'
#
loop_
_entity.id
_entity.type
_entity.pdbx_description
1 polymer ?
#
loop_
_entity_poly.entity_id
_entity_poly.type
_entity_poly.pdbx_seq_one_letter_code
_entity_poly.pdbx_strand_id
1 'polypeptide(L)'
;MNNNGQVFLVGLMLGIAAFMLAMVFINPITDVITEARAADQLDCSNSSITDGKKMTCLMVDLILPIFIGICIGLAGAYVTAKFV
;
A
#
# COMPACT_ATOMS: atom_id res chain seq x y z
N MET A 1 -14.28 34.64 2.45
CA MET A 1 -13.70 33.29 2.64
C MET A 1 -12.40 33.26 1.85
N ASN A 2 -11.25 32.99 2.49
CA ASN A 2 -9.96 33.01 1.79
C ASN A 2 -9.84 31.72 0.95
N ASN A 3 -9.91 31.83 -0.37
CA ASN A 3 -9.89 30.67 -1.27
C ASN A 3 -8.68 29.76 -1.04
N ASN A 4 -7.53 30.32 -0.63
CA ASN A 4 -6.29 29.56 -0.46
C ASN A 4 -6.30 28.69 0.80
N GLY A 5 -6.87 29.18 1.90
CA GLY A 5 -7.00 28.39 3.14
C GLY A 5 -8.06 27.30 3.04
N GLN A 6 -9.10 27.53 2.23
CA GLN A 6 -10.17 26.56 2.01
C GLN A 6 -9.71 25.39 1.11
N VAL A 7 -8.89 25.67 0.09
CA VAL A 7 -8.25 24.62 -0.73
C VAL A 7 -7.34 23.74 0.12
N PHE A 8 -6.64 24.29 1.11
CA PHE A 8 -5.81 23.49 2.02
C PHE A 8 -6.61 22.51 2.86
N LEU A 9 -7.68 22.99 3.52
CA LEU A 9 -8.52 22.14 4.36
C LEU A 9 -9.25 21.06 3.57
N VAL A 10 -9.70 21.37 2.35
CA VAL A 10 -10.34 20.38 1.47
C VAL A 10 -9.32 19.35 0.97
N GLY A 11 -8.10 19.76 0.60
CA GLY A 11 -7.02 18.85 0.22
C GLY A 11 -6.64 17.88 1.34
N LEU A 12 -6.55 18.38 2.58
CA LEU A 12 -6.25 17.55 3.75
C LEU A 12 -7.36 16.52 4.02
N MET A 13 -8.63 16.92 3.98
CA MET A 13 -9.76 15.99 4.12
C MET A 13 -9.73 14.88 3.07
N LEU A 14 -9.41 15.22 1.82
CA LEU A 14 -9.35 14.28 0.71
C LEU A 14 -8.15 13.32 0.84
N GLY A 15 -7.02 13.82 1.34
CA GLY A 15 -5.86 12.98 1.68
C GLY A 15 -6.15 11.98 2.79
N ILE A 16 -6.85 12.40 3.86
CA ILE A 16 -7.27 11.51 4.95
C ILE A 16 -8.27 10.46 4.43
N ALA A 17 -9.23 10.87 3.59
CA ALA A 17 -10.18 9.94 2.98
C ALA A 17 -9.49 8.90 2.09
N ALA A 18 -8.50 9.31 1.28
CA ALA A 18 -7.70 8.41 0.47
C ALA A 18 -6.87 7.43 1.32
N PHE A 19 -6.32 7.90 2.44
CA PHE A 19 -5.60 7.04 3.40
C PHE A 19 -6.53 6.02 4.06
N MET A 20 -7.74 6.42 4.47
CA MET A 20 -8.72 5.50 5.03
C MET A 20 -9.15 4.44 4.00
N LEU A 21 -9.33 4.83 2.74
CA LEU A 21 -9.59 3.87 1.65
C LEU A 21 -8.44 2.87 1.51
N ALA A 22 -7.19 3.33 1.51
CA ALA A 22 -6.02 2.45 1.42
C ALA A 22 -5.96 1.45 2.59
N MET A 23 -6.31 1.88 3.81
CA MET A 23 -6.38 1.02 5.00
C MET A 23 -7.42 -0.11 4.86
N VAL A 24 -8.56 0.15 4.21
CA VAL A 24 -9.59 -0.88 3.98
C VAL A 24 -9.06 -2.02 3.09
N PHE A 25 -8.18 -1.71 2.15
CA PHE A 25 -7.57 -2.71 1.26
C PHE A 25 -6.46 -3.53 1.91
N ILE A 26 -6.02 -3.20 3.14
CA ILE A 26 -4.96 -3.97 3.81
C ILE A 26 -5.42 -5.41 4.07
N ASN A 27 -6.61 -5.60 4.66
CA ASN A 27 -7.12 -6.92 5.00
C ASN A 27 -7.24 -7.89 3.79
N PRO A 28 -7.88 -7.50 2.67
CA PRO A 28 -7.93 -8.39 1.50
C PRO A 28 -6.56 -8.64 0.89
N ILE A 29 -5.63 -7.68 0.93
CA ILE A 29 -4.25 -7.90 0.46
C ILE A 29 -3.52 -8.89 1.36
N THR A 30 -3.68 -8.81 2.69
CA THR A 30 -3.09 -9.78 3.62
C THR A 30 -3.66 -11.18 3.45
N ASP A 31 -4.94 -11.30 3.12
CA ASP A 31 -5.58 -12.59 2.84
C ASP A 31 -4.98 -13.21 1.57
N VAL A 32 -4.84 -12.43 0.50
CA VAL A 32 -4.21 -12.89 -0.74
C VAL A 32 -2.74 -13.26 -0.54
N ILE A 33 -1.98 -12.51 0.26
CA ILE A 33 -0.60 -12.85 0.62
C ILE A 33 -0.54 -14.18 1.37
N THR A 34 -1.46 -14.37 2.32
CA THR A 34 -1.53 -15.59 3.13
C THR A 34 -1.92 -16.79 2.28
N GLU A 35 -2.88 -16.62 1.37
CA GLU A 35 -3.27 -17.64 0.39
C GLU A 35 -2.11 -17.95 -0.57
N ALA A 36 -1.41 -16.95 -1.08
CA ALA A 36 -0.26 -17.14 -1.97
C ALA A 36 0.90 -17.88 -1.29
N ARG A 37 1.13 -17.64 0.01
CA ARG A 37 2.10 -18.41 0.80
C ARG A 37 1.63 -19.85 1.05
N ALA A 38 0.32 -20.07 1.25
CA ALA A 38 -0.25 -21.38 1.55
C ALA A 38 -0.44 -22.28 0.31
N ALA A 39 -0.82 -21.72 -0.83
CA ALA A 39 -1.22 -22.46 -2.02
C ALA A 39 -0.06 -23.14 -2.77
N ASP A 40 1.14 -22.53 -2.75
CA ASP A 40 2.27 -22.95 -3.60
C ASP A 40 3.46 -23.60 -2.86
N GLN A 41 3.27 -24.05 -1.61
CA GLN A 41 4.35 -24.60 -0.78
C GLN A 41 5.54 -23.63 -0.65
N LEU A 42 5.27 -22.32 -0.71
CA LEU A 42 6.24 -21.30 -0.30
C LEU A 42 6.25 -21.32 1.23
N ASP A 43 6.91 -22.33 1.79
CA ASP A 43 7.26 -22.41 3.20
C ASP A 43 8.31 -21.33 3.49
N CYS A 44 7.88 -20.06 3.45
CA CYS A 44 8.73 -18.88 3.64
C CYS A 44 9.33 -18.81 5.05
N SER A 45 8.87 -19.68 5.96
CA SER A 45 9.47 -19.93 7.28
C SER A 45 10.68 -20.85 7.25
N ASN A 46 10.88 -21.61 6.18
CA ASN A 46 11.94 -22.61 6.07
C ASN A 46 13.18 -22.00 5.42
N SER A 47 14.35 -22.18 6.02
CA SER A 47 15.60 -21.60 5.50
C SER A 47 16.22 -22.43 4.36
N SER A 48 15.72 -23.66 4.13
CA SER A 48 16.24 -24.64 3.17
C SER A 48 15.56 -24.63 1.80
N ILE A 49 14.83 -23.57 1.44
CA ILE A 49 14.23 -23.41 0.10
C ILE A 49 15.27 -22.98 -0.95
N THR A 50 15.07 -23.40 -2.21
CA THR A 50 15.83 -22.95 -3.38
C THR A 50 15.76 -21.43 -3.52
N ASP A 51 16.83 -20.79 -3.99
CA ASP A 51 16.91 -19.32 -4.10
C ASP A 51 15.76 -18.68 -4.89
N GLY A 52 15.24 -19.40 -5.90
CA GLY A 52 14.04 -18.97 -6.64
C GLY A 52 12.80 -18.82 -5.76
N LYS A 53 12.57 -19.76 -4.82
CA LYS A 53 11.43 -19.70 -3.88
C LYS A 53 11.62 -18.64 -2.80
N LYS A 54 12.87 -18.36 -2.41
CA LYS A 54 13.19 -17.26 -1.47
C LYS A 54 12.89 -15.90 -2.08
N MET A 55 13.22 -15.72 -3.36
CA MET A 55 12.92 -14.47 -4.09
C MET A 55 11.42 -14.24 -4.21
N THR A 56 10.63 -15.27 -4.50
CA THR A 56 9.17 -15.14 -4.59
C THR A 56 8.53 -14.82 -3.23
N CYS A 57 9.02 -15.41 -2.12
CA CYS A 57 8.56 -15.04 -0.78
C CYS A 57 8.79 -13.55 -0.49
N LEU A 58 9.99 -13.05 -0.82
CA LEU A 58 10.32 -11.64 -0.64
C LEU A 58 9.40 -10.73 -1.47
N MET A 59 9.10 -11.09 -2.72
CA MET A 59 8.25 -10.29 -3.60
C MET A 59 6.79 -10.23 -3.12
N VAL A 60 6.26 -11.36 -2.63
CA VAL A 60 4.91 -11.41 -2.06
C VAL A 60 4.81 -10.56 -0.79
N ASP A 61 5.86 -10.54 0.03
CA ASP A 61 5.90 -9.71 1.24
C ASP A 61 6.04 -8.22 0.94
N LEU A 62 6.72 -7.90 -0.17
CA LEU A 62 6.94 -6.53 -0.61
C LEU A 62 5.69 -5.91 -1.26
N ILE A 63 4.70 -6.71 -1.66
CA ILE A 63 3.47 -6.23 -2.30
C ILE A 63 2.70 -5.24 -1.39
N LEU A 64 2.62 -5.54 -0.09
CA LEU A 64 1.89 -4.72 0.87
C LEU A 64 2.54 -3.34 1.11
N PRO A 65 3.85 -3.25 1.41
CA PRO A 65 4.50 -1.94 1.52
C PRO A 65 4.55 -1.16 0.20
N ILE A 66 4.66 -1.83 -0.96
CA ILE A 66 4.58 -1.17 -2.27
C ILE A 66 3.18 -0.55 -2.47
N PHE A 67 2.12 -1.29 -2.16
CA PHE A 67 0.75 -0.79 -2.27
C PHE A 67 0.51 0.45 -1.40
N ILE A 68 0.92 0.40 -0.13
CA ILE A 68 0.81 1.54 0.79
C ILE A 68 1.61 2.74 0.27
N GLY A 69 2.84 2.50 -0.21
CA GLY A 69 3.70 3.54 -0.77
C GLY A 69 3.07 4.24 -1.97
N ILE A 70 2.45 3.49 -2.88
CA ILE A 70 1.75 4.03 -4.05
C ILE A 70 0.53 4.84 -3.62
N CYS A 71 -0.29 4.32 -2.70
CA CYS A 71 -1.48 5.05 -2.21
C CYS A 71 -1.12 6.39 -1.56
N ILE A 72 -0.12 6.39 -0.68
CA ILE A 72 0.35 7.62 -0.02
C ILE A 72 1.02 8.56 -1.02
N GLY A 73 1.83 8.03 -1.94
CA GLY A 73 2.48 8.81 -2.99
C GLY A 73 1.47 9.51 -3.91
N LEU A 74 0.43 8.80 -4.34
CA LEU A 74 -0.65 9.37 -5.16
C LEU A 74 -1.49 10.40 -4.40
N ALA A 75 -1.85 10.10 -3.15
CA ALA A 75 -2.60 11.04 -2.31
C ALA A 75 -1.78 12.31 -2.05
N GLY A 76 -0.50 12.16 -1.71
CA GLY A 76 0.44 13.26 -1.51
C GLY A 76 0.62 14.09 -2.78
N ALA A 77 0.88 13.45 -3.92
CA ALA A 77 1.03 14.13 -5.21
C ALA A 77 -0.23 14.90 -5.63
N TYR A 78 -1.43 14.33 -5.40
CA TYR A 78 -2.69 15.02 -5.69
C TYR A 78 -2.87 16.27 -4.84
N VAL A 79 -2.55 16.18 -3.55
CA VAL A 79 -2.64 17.29 -2.61
C VAL A 79 -1.62 18.37 -2.96
N THR A 80 -0.36 18.02 -3.21
CA THR A 80 0.70 18.99 -3.55
C THR A 80 0.52 19.63 -4.92
N ALA A 81 0.00 18.91 -5.92
CA ALA A 81 -0.29 19.45 -7.25
C ALA A 81 -1.31 20.61 -7.24
N LYS A 82 -2.14 20.73 -6.20
CA LYS A 82 -3.07 21.85 -6.02
C LYS A 82 -2.48 23.08 -5.34
N PHE A 83 -1.29 22.98 -4.78
CA PHE A 83 -0.58 24.11 -4.14
C PHE A 83 0.56 24.68 -4.99
N VAL A 84 0.91 24.00 -6.09
CA VAL A 84 1.85 24.49 -7.12
C VAL A 84 1.09 25.26 -8.19
#